data_AF-A0A9P5PUA1-F1
#
_entry.id   AF-A0A9P5PUA1-F1
#
_cell.length_a   1.000
_cell.length_b   1.000
_cell.length_c   1.000
_cell.angle_alpha   90.00
_cell.angle_beta   90.00
_cell.angle_gamma   90.00
#
_symmetry.space_group_name_H-M   'P 1'
#
loop_
_entity.id
_entity.type
_entity.pdbx_description
1 polymer ?
#
loop_
_entity_poly.entity_id
_entity_poly.type
_entity_poly.pdbx_seq_one_letter_code
_entity_poly.pdbx_strand_id
1 'polypeptide(L)' 'YAARLSGLLSPIRRLPHEILCEIFLYCCSPNDIRDGEPGAALIISSVCFRFREVAISYSALWSNLEVFFPPDCAMWE' A
#
# COMPACT_ATOMS: atom_id res chain seq x y z
N TYR A 1 10.44 4.24 27.47
CA TYR A 1 9.61 5.32 26.91
C TYR A 1 10.14 5.80 25.54
N ALA A 2 11.42 6.21 25.44
CA ALA A 2 12.04 6.66 24.18
C ALA A 2 11.96 5.67 23.00
N ALA A 3 12.04 4.35 23.25
CA ALA A 3 11.96 3.33 22.19
C ALA A 3 10.66 3.36 21.38
N ARG A 4 9.53 3.81 21.98
CA ARG A 4 8.21 3.88 21.31
C ARG A 4 8.05 5.09 20.39
N LEU A 5 8.95 6.08 20.47
CA LEU A 5 8.90 7.31 19.66
C LEU A 5 10.02 7.37 18.60
N SER A 6 10.83 6.32 18.48
CA SER A 6 11.89 6.19 17.47
C SER A 6 11.38 6.41 16.05
N GLY A 7 10.15 5.98 15.76
CA GLY A 7 9.48 6.21 14.47
C GLY A 7 9.25 7.69 14.13
N LEU A 8 9.21 8.59 15.13
CA LEU A 8 9.12 10.04 14.88
C LEU A 8 10.41 10.62 14.28
N LEU A 9 11.55 9.98 14.56
CA LEU A 9 12.85 10.35 14.03
C LEU A 9 13.16 9.64 12.71
N SER A 10 12.24 8.80 12.20
CA SER A 10 12.44 8.08 10.95
C SER A 10 12.62 9.04 9.78
N PRO A 11 13.66 8.86 8.95
CA PRO A 11 13.87 9.66 7.73
C PRO A 11 12.64 9.68 6.81
N ILE A 12 11.82 8.62 6.84
CA ILE A 12 10.65 8.47 6.00
C ILE A 12 9.59 9.57 6.25
N ARG A 13 9.58 10.16 7.46
CA ARG A 13 8.69 11.29 7.80
C ARG A 13 9.15 12.61 7.21
N ARG A 14 10.42 12.70 6.78
CA ARG A 14 11.03 13.92 6.21
C ARG A 14 11.04 13.93 4.68
N LEU A 15 10.75 12.79 4.05
CA LEU A 15 10.66 12.70 2.59
C LEU A 15 9.51 13.54 2.06
N PRO A 16 9.63 14.19 0.89
CA PRO A 16 8.50 14.78 0.17
C PRO A 16 7.46 13.73 -0.25
N HIS A 17 6.25 14.16 -0.62
CA HIS A 17 5.20 13.23 -1.07
C HIS A 17 5.56 12.58 -2.41
N GLU A 18 6.19 13.32 -3.31
CA GLU A 18 6.61 12.87 -4.63
C GLU A 18 7.55 11.66 -4.53
N ILE A 19 8.51 11.73 -3.60
CA ILE A 19 9.46 10.64 -3.37
C ILE A 19 8.76 9.41 -2.76
N LEU A 20 7.78 9.63 -1.86
CA LEU A 20 6.97 8.52 -1.35
C LEU A 20 6.14 7.87 -2.46
N CYS A 21 5.54 8.65 -3.37
CA CYS A 21 4.79 8.12 -4.49
C CYS A 21 5.67 7.25 -5.41
N GLU A 22 6.87 7.70 -5.75
CA GLU A 22 7.82 6.92 -6.56
C GLU A 22 8.22 5.60 -5.87
N ILE A 23 8.50 5.65 -4.56
CA ILE A 23 8.78 4.44 -3.77
C ILE A 23 7.57 3.49 -3.82
N PHE A 24 6.35 4.01 -3.65
CA PHE A 24 5.15 3.18 -3.67
C PHE A 24 4.91 2.55 -5.03
N LEU A 25 5.09 3.28 -6.14
CA LEU A 25 4.99 2.71 -7.48
C LEU A 25 5.96 1.55 -7.69
N TYR A 26 7.20 1.74 -7.27
CA TYR A 26 8.22 0.72 -7.42
C TYR A 26 7.94 -0.52 -6.55
N CYS A 27 7.49 -0.31 -5.31
CA CYS A 27 7.26 -1.40 -4.36
C CYS A 27 5.93 -2.14 -4.54
N CYS A 28 4.94 -1.49 -5.15
CA CYS A 28 3.58 -2.02 -5.29
C CYS A 28 3.29 -2.56 -6.70
N SER A 29 4.28 -2.70 -7.57
CA SER A 29 4.10 -3.31 -8.88
C SER A 29 4.73 -4.70 -8.91
N PRO A 30 3.96 -5.79 -9.05
CA PRO A 30 2.51 -5.85 -9.24
C PRO A 30 1.69 -5.74 -7.93
N ASN A 31 0.46 -5.24 -8.05
CA ASN A 31 -0.52 -5.18 -6.94
C ASN A 31 -1.48 -6.36 -7.01
N ASP A 32 -0.99 -7.52 -6.58
CA ASP A 32 -1.78 -8.76 -6.56
C ASP A 32 -2.68 -8.78 -5.32
N ILE A 33 -3.99 -8.72 -5.53
CA ILE A 33 -4.99 -8.94 -4.48
C ILE A 33 -5.49 -10.37 -4.65
N ARG A 34 -5.20 -11.21 -3.65
CA ARG A 34 -5.61 -12.61 -3.62
C ARG A 34 -6.56 -12.83 -2.46
N ASP A 35 -7.36 -13.89 -2.53
CA ASP A 35 -8.22 -14.26 -1.43
C ASP A 35 -7.43 -14.47 -0.14
N GLY A 36 -7.73 -13.65 0.86
CA GLY A 36 -7.05 -13.65 2.16
C GLY A 36 -5.73 -12.86 2.22
N GLU A 37 -5.19 -12.37 1.10
CA GLU A 37 -3.93 -11.61 1.06
C GLU A 37 -4.11 -10.22 0.45
N PRO A 38 -3.93 -9.14 1.23
CA PRO A 38 -4.01 -7.78 0.70
C PRO A 38 -2.82 -7.50 -0.23
N GLY A 39 -3.09 -6.86 -1.36
CA GLY A 39 -2.03 -6.41 -2.27
C GLY A 39 -1.07 -5.41 -1.64
N ALA A 40 0.12 -5.27 -2.22
CA ALA A 40 1.20 -4.43 -1.69
C ALA A 40 0.77 -2.98 -1.39
N ALA A 41 -0.02 -2.35 -2.27
CA ALA A 41 -0.56 -1.00 -2.04
C ALA A 41 -1.47 -0.92 -0.80
N LEU A 42 -2.28 -1.95 -0.56
CA LEU A 42 -3.12 -2.04 0.64
C LEU A 42 -2.26 -2.20 1.90
N ILE A 43 -1.23 -3.04 1.84
CA ILE A 43 -0.27 -3.21 2.95
C ILE A 43 0.41 -1.88 3.28
N ILE A 44 0.97 -1.20 2.29
CA ILE A 44 1.62 0.11 2.48
C ILE A 44 0.65 1.14 3.06
N SER A 45 -0.60 1.16 2.60
CA SER A 45 -1.62 2.08 3.09
C SER A 45 -1.96 1.87 4.58
N SER A 46 -1.68 0.69 5.15
CA SER A 46 -1.95 0.36 6.55
C SER A 46 -0.83 0.74 7.52
N VAL A 47 0.34 1.15 7.03
CA VAL A 47 1.53 1.43 7.86
C VAL A 47 1.33 2.62 8.78
N CYS A 48 0.84 3.75 8.26
CA CYS A 48 0.56 4.95 9.04
C CYS A 48 -0.41 5.89 8.31
N PHE A 49 -0.97 6.87 9.03
CA PHE A 49 -1.88 7.87 8.48
C PHE A 49 -1.35 8.55 7.20
N ARG A 50 -0.08 8.97 7.22
CA ARG A 50 0.53 9.67 6.09
C ARG A 50 0.70 8.78 4.86
N PHE A 51 1.06 7.51 5.05
CA PHE A 51 1.19 6.56 3.95
C PHE A 51 -0.17 6.29 3.30
N ARG A 52 -1.21 6.17 4.12
CA ARG A 52 -2.59 6.05 3.65
C ARG A 52 -3.02 7.26 2.83
N GLU A 53 -2.77 8.48 3.31
CA GLU A 53 -3.12 9.73 2.61
C GLU A 53 -2.42 9.84 1.26
N VAL A 54 -1.13 9.54 1.20
CA VAL A 54 -0.35 9.53 -0.05
C VAL A 54 -0.86 8.44 -1.00
N ALA A 55 -1.06 7.22 -0.51
CA ALA A 55 -1.55 6.11 -1.33
C ALA A 55 -2.92 6.42 -1.93
N ILE A 56 -3.86 6.98 -1.15
CA ILE A 56 -5.22 7.33 -1.64
C ILE A 56 -5.18 8.48 -2.66
N SER A 57 -4.33 9.49 -2.44
CA SER A 57 -4.24 10.65 -3.35
C SER A 57 -3.51 10.33 -4.66
N TYR A 58 -2.71 9.27 -4.71
CA TYR A 58 -1.88 8.92 -5.84
C TYR A 58 -2.52 7.82 -6.71
N SER A 59 -3.31 8.22 -7.71
CA SER A 59 -4.09 7.31 -8.57
C SER A 59 -3.25 6.33 -9.40
N ALA A 60 -2.02 6.70 -9.77
CA ALA A 60 -1.11 5.83 -10.53
C ALA A 60 -0.78 4.53 -9.78
N LEU A 61 -0.78 4.57 -8.43
CA LEU A 61 -0.59 3.37 -7.60
C LEU A 61 -1.67 2.31 -7.82
N TRP A 62 -2.89 2.76 -8.13
CA TRP A 62 -4.07 1.90 -8.29
C TRP A 62 -4.40 1.63 -9.76
N SER A 63 -3.54 2.08 -10.69
CA SER A 63 -3.80 1.95 -12.13
C SER A 63 -3.50 0.55 -12.68
N ASN A 64 -2.80 -0.29 -11.92
CA ASN A 64 -2.54 -1.69 -12.26
C ASN A 64 -2.86 -2.58 -11.06
N LEU A 65 -4.00 -3.27 -11.10
CA LEU A 65 -4.49 -4.17 -10.04
C LEU A 65 -4.78 -5.54 -10.63
N GLU A 66 -4.17 -6.57 -10.06
CA GLU A 66 -4.43 -7.96 -10.43
C GLU A 66 -5.25 -8.61 -9.32
N VAL A 67 -6.52 -8.94 -9.61
CA VAL A 67 -7.42 -9.55 -8.64
C VAL A 67 -7.62 -11.01 -8.99
N PHE A 68 -7.25 -11.89 -8.08
CA PHE A 68 -7.40 -13.34 -8.23
C PHE A 68 -8.62 -13.81 -7.44
N PHE A 69 -9.65 -14.23 -8.17
CA PHE A 69 -10.81 -14.90 -7.59
C PHE A 69 -10.56 -16.42 -7.58
N PRO A 70 -10.79 -17.13 -6.47
CA PRO A 70 -10.67 -18.58 -6.46
C PRO A 70 -11.76 -19.20 -7.36
N PRO A 71 -11.47 -20.35 -7.96
CA PRO A 71 -12.38 -21.03 -8.88
C PRO A 71 -13.73 -21.41 -8.24
N ASP A 72 -13.78 -21.56 -6.91
CA ASP A 72 -15.01 -21.93 -6.18
C ASP A 72 -15.98 -20.73 -5.98
N CYS A 73 -15.58 -19.51 -6.34
CA CYS A 73 -16.46 -18.33 -6.29
C CYS A 73 -17.35 -18.18 -7.56
N ALA A 74 -17.42 -19.22 -8.39
CA ALA A 74 -18.39 -19.35 -9.49
C ALA A 74 -19.73 -20.00 -9.05
N MET A 75 -20.02 -20.04 -7.74
CA MET A 75 -21.29 -20.51 -7.19
C MET A 75 -22.16 -19.32 -6.77
N TRP A 76 -22.53 -18.49 -7.75
CA TRP A 76 -23.75 -17.70 -7.64
C TRP A 76 -24.79 -18.33 -8.58
N GLU A 77 -25.44 -19.40 -8.14
CA GLU A 77 -26.78 -19.77 -8.61
C GLU A 77 -27.79 -19.45 -7.50
#